data_AF-A0A1Q3MTG3-F1
#
_entry.id   AF-A0A1Q3MTG3-F1
#
_cell.length_a   1.000
_cell.length_b   1.000
_cell.length_c   1.000
_cell.angle_alpha   90.00
_cell.angle_beta   90.00
_cell.angle_gamma   90.00
#
_symmetry.space_group_name_H-M   'P 1'
#
loop_
_entity.id
_entity.type
_entity.pdbx_description
1 polymer ?
#
loop_
_entity_poly.entity_id
_entity_poly.type
_entity_poly.pdbx_seq_one_letter_code
_entity_poly.pdbx_strand_id
1 'polypeptide(L)'
;VNGEKKETVKEYPSSYVSNSILVANGNANCANTSDDTTIVQSNLTTSDCDRNAEKRLPNFMWNQNDPEQLLIAGGTNDEGICAAPPAKGLLCPYSIPKDQMLGFFKPRLLASYKQLSDSLIVNKGRIYSDGTTFSTANCEATDQRGKSRTGFNELCDLGAVELIVNRGEIPIVGQDILYGQVAKFSIAESLLDGELLDPATCEAQLGKRSDGQPWKVGCLEVVQTQTPSKGKTSIDQDGNITYVPDSDWHGADKFNLRVMTTTTRFNDVSNYFIDIPATIVQDPPNTFKSKTVSTGSFGMGAILMLLGLVGLRRFKS
;
A
#
# COMPACT_ATOMS: atom_id res chain seq x y z
N VAL A 1 -59.76 38.89 4.66
CA VAL A 1 -58.32 38.72 5.00
C VAL A 1 -57.72 37.90 3.87
N ASN A 2 -57.16 38.59 2.88
CA ASN A 2 -56.68 37.97 1.64
C ASN A 2 -55.39 37.19 1.95
N GLY A 3 -55.47 35.87 1.86
CA GLY A 3 -54.34 34.96 2.09
C GLY A 3 -53.37 34.96 0.91
N GLU A 4 -52.63 36.05 0.73
CA GLU A 4 -51.45 36.04 -0.14
C GLU A 4 -50.43 35.06 0.46
N LYS A 5 -50.29 33.90 -0.17
CA LYS A 5 -49.14 33.02 0.04
C LYS A 5 -47.93 33.78 -0.49
N LYS A 6 -47.11 34.34 0.40
CA LYS A 6 -45.75 34.75 0.05
C LYS A 6 -44.99 33.53 -0.45
N GLU A 7 -44.77 33.46 -1.76
CA GLU A 7 -43.80 32.53 -2.32
C GLU A 7 -42.45 32.83 -1.68
N THR A 8 -41.95 31.88 -0.90
CA THR A 8 -40.61 31.95 -0.36
C THR A 8 -39.71 31.39 -1.43
N VAL A 9 -39.15 32.26 -2.28
CA VAL A 9 -38.12 31.84 -3.25
C VAL A 9 -36.90 31.43 -2.45
N LYS A 10 -36.61 30.12 -2.45
CA LYS A 10 -35.40 29.60 -1.83
C LYS A 10 -34.25 29.82 -2.81
N GLU A 11 -33.45 30.85 -2.58
CA GLU A 11 -32.24 31.08 -3.34
C GLU A 11 -31.22 30.00 -3.01
N TYR A 12 -30.74 29.31 -4.05
CA TYR A 12 -29.64 28.36 -3.96
C TYR A 12 -28.35 29.08 -4.36
N PRO A 13 -27.20 28.71 -3.78
CA PRO A 13 -25.92 29.25 -4.24
C PRO A 13 -25.72 28.95 -5.73
N SER A 14 -25.06 29.86 -6.43
CA SER A 14 -24.82 29.75 -7.87
C SER A 14 -23.83 28.64 -8.24
N SER A 15 -23.02 28.19 -7.28
CA SER A 15 -21.93 27.23 -7.49
C SER A 15 -21.54 26.49 -6.21
N TYR A 16 -21.05 25.27 -6.39
CA TYR A 16 -20.46 24.43 -5.35
C TYR A 16 -19.06 23.99 -5.79
N VAL A 17 -18.11 24.00 -4.86
CA VAL A 17 -16.77 23.42 -5.02
C VAL A 17 -16.61 22.30 -4.00
N SER A 18 -16.42 21.07 -4.48
CA SER A 18 -16.21 19.90 -3.63
C SER A 18 -14.91 19.19 -4.02
N ASN A 19 -13.94 19.12 -3.12
CA ASN A 19 -12.65 18.48 -3.33
C ASN A 19 -12.20 17.72 -2.07
N SER A 20 -11.34 16.71 -2.21
CA SER A 20 -10.70 16.11 -1.03
C SER A 20 -9.73 17.09 -0.37
N ILE A 21 -8.85 17.72 -1.16
CA ILE A 21 -7.84 18.65 -0.67
C ILE A 21 -7.81 19.85 -1.61
N LEU A 22 -8.00 21.05 -1.07
CA LEU A 22 -7.89 22.33 -1.80
C LEU A 22 -6.97 23.25 -1.01
N VAL A 23 -5.66 23.15 -1.25
CA VAL A 23 -4.64 23.92 -0.55
C VAL A 23 -3.78 24.72 -1.53
N ALA A 24 -3.07 25.70 -0.99
CA ALA A 24 -2.41 26.74 -1.76
C ALA A 24 -1.30 26.22 -2.70
N ASN A 25 -1.16 26.88 -3.85
CA ASN A 25 0.07 26.88 -4.65
C ASN A 25 0.46 28.35 -4.94
N GLY A 26 1.11 29.00 -3.98
CA GLY A 26 1.54 30.40 -4.07
C GLY A 26 0.71 31.39 -3.24
N ASN A 27 0.84 32.69 -3.56
CA ASN A 27 0.45 33.80 -2.67
C ASN A 27 -1.02 34.23 -2.76
N ALA A 28 -1.81 33.72 -3.70
CA ALA A 28 -3.23 34.05 -3.85
C ALA A 28 -4.00 32.80 -4.28
N ASN A 29 -4.97 32.39 -3.46
CA ASN A 29 -5.79 31.20 -3.69
C ASN A 29 -7.27 31.55 -3.54
N CYS A 30 -8.15 30.83 -4.25
CA CYS A 30 -9.61 30.97 -4.12
C CYS A 30 -10.14 32.40 -4.22
N ALA A 31 -9.60 33.15 -5.21
CA ALA A 31 -9.98 34.54 -5.47
C ALA A 31 -11.50 34.72 -5.62
N ASN A 32 -11.99 35.85 -5.13
CA ASN A 32 -13.43 36.08 -5.01
C ASN A 32 -13.86 37.54 -5.19
N THR A 33 -15.18 37.70 -5.24
CA THR A 33 -15.86 39.00 -5.19
C THR A 33 -16.82 39.03 -4.00
N SER A 34 -17.28 40.23 -3.60
CA SER A 34 -18.14 40.41 -2.43
C SER A 34 -19.55 39.82 -2.56
N ASP A 35 -20.02 39.57 -3.78
CA ASP A 35 -21.32 39.00 -4.13
C ASP A 35 -21.27 37.48 -4.35
N ASP A 36 -20.11 36.87 -4.20
CA ASP A 36 -19.92 35.45 -4.49
C ASP A 36 -20.46 34.56 -3.35
N THR A 37 -21.50 33.80 -3.71
CA THR A 37 -22.24 32.87 -2.85
C THR A 37 -21.77 31.42 -2.96
N THR A 38 -20.64 31.16 -3.65
CA THR A 38 -20.06 29.81 -3.80
C THR A 38 -19.92 29.14 -2.44
N ILE A 39 -20.38 27.89 -2.35
CA ILE A 39 -20.12 27.03 -1.19
C ILE A 39 -18.91 26.16 -1.50
N VAL A 40 -17.86 26.29 -0.69
CA VAL A 40 -16.68 25.42 -0.75
C VAL A 40 -16.79 24.38 0.36
N GLN A 41 -16.86 23.12 -0.02
CA GLN A 41 -16.91 21.95 0.85
C GLN A 41 -15.74 21.03 0.51
N SER A 42 -14.60 21.25 1.14
CA SER A 42 -13.43 20.38 1.01
C SER A 42 -13.11 19.66 2.32
N ASN A 43 -12.50 18.48 2.26
CA ASN A 43 -12.04 17.86 3.51
C ASN A 43 -10.93 18.70 4.13
N LEU A 44 -9.89 19.04 3.36
CA LEU A 44 -8.80 19.91 3.83
C LEU A 44 -8.67 21.15 2.94
N THR A 45 -8.63 22.34 3.54
CA THR A 45 -8.47 23.60 2.80
C THR A 45 -7.76 24.71 3.59
N THR A 46 -7.54 25.87 2.97
CA THR A 46 -6.99 27.08 3.61
C THR A 46 -8.08 28.11 3.89
N SER A 47 -7.81 29.09 4.77
CA SER A 47 -8.79 30.12 5.16
C SER A 47 -9.34 30.90 3.98
N ASP A 48 -8.50 31.13 2.97
CA ASP A 48 -8.87 31.87 1.76
C ASP A 48 -9.90 31.13 0.91
N CYS A 49 -9.94 29.80 1.06
CA CYS A 49 -10.84 28.89 0.35
C CYS A 49 -12.05 28.46 1.20
N ASP A 50 -12.08 28.76 2.51
CA ASP A 50 -13.22 28.42 3.37
C ASP A 50 -14.38 29.41 3.15
N ARG A 51 -15.35 29.02 2.31
CA ARG A 51 -16.37 29.94 1.80
C ARG A 51 -17.76 29.36 1.92
N ASN A 52 -18.61 30.08 2.65
CA ASN A 52 -20.02 29.75 2.87
C ASN A 52 -20.24 28.29 3.30
N ALA A 53 -19.24 27.66 3.95
CA ALA A 53 -19.36 26.30 4.44
C ALA A 53 -20.46 26.24 5.50
N GLU A 54 -21.36 25.26 5.37
CA GLU A 54 -22.45 25.11 6.33
C GLU A 54 -21.87 24.70 7.70
N LYS A 55 -22.46 25.19 8.79
CA LYS A 55 -21.99 24.88 10.16
C LYS A 55 -21.92 23.38 10.47
N ARG A 56 -22.77 22.57 9.83
CA ARG A 56 -22.81 21.10 9.98
C ARG A 56 -21.82 20.39 9.06
N LEU A 57 -21.20 21.13 8.16
CA LEU A 57 -20.31 20.67 7.11
C LEU A 57 -19.11 21.65 7.04
N PRO A 58 -18.33 21.83 8.13
CA PRO A 58 -17.18 22.72 8.14
C PRO A 58 -15.98 22.10 7.41
N ASN A 59 -15.15 22.93 6.79
CA ASN A 59 -13.88 22.48 6.21
C ASN A 59 -12.83 22.28 7.32
N PHE A 60 -11.92 21.30 7.17
CA PHE A 60 -10.75 21.22 8.02
C PHE A 60 -9.69 22.18 7.50
N MET A 61 -9.08 22.94 8.42
CA MET A 61 -8.13 23.98 8.09
C MET A 61 -6.70 23.42 8.13
N TRP A 62 -6.04 23.47 6.99
CA TRP A 62 -4.62 23.19 6.89
C TRP A 62 -3.80 24.33 7.50
N ASN A 63 -2.88 23.98 8.38
CA ASN A 63 -1.93 24.92 8.97
C ASN A 63 -0.52 24.68 8.41
N GLN A 64 -0.11 25.49 7.45
CA GLN A 64 1.23 25.43 6.84
C GLN A 64 2.38 25.63 7.85
N ASN A 65 2.11 26.23 9.01
CA ASN A 65 3.12 26.49 10.04
C ASN A 65 3.20 25.36 11.08
N ASP A 66 2.30 24.37 11.02
CA ASP A 66 2.36 23.21 11.88
C ASP A 66 3.35 22.19 11.27
N PRO A 67 4.46 21.87 11.94
CA PRO A 67 5.43 20.91 11.42
C PRO A 67 4.87 19.49 11.27
N GLU A 68 3.77 19.14 11.95
CA GLU A 68 3.07 17.87 11.76
C GLU A 68 2.24 17.87 10.46
N GLN A 69 1.84 19.05 9.95
CA GLN A 69 0.96 19.20 8.80
C GLN A 69 1.71 19.59 7.53
N LEU A 70 3.00 19.25 7.41
CA LEU A 70 3.66 19.31 6.11
C LEU A 70 2.77 18.61 5.06
N LEU A 71 2.60 19.20 3.88
CA LEU A 71 1.64 18.64 2.90
C LEU A 71 2.19 17.35 2.28
N ILE A 72 3.43 17.41 1.78
CA ILE A 72 4.10 16.30 1.10
C ILE A 72 5.32 15.84 1.90
N ALA A 73 5.45 14.52 2.07
CA ALA A 73 6.56 13.84 2.72
C ALA A 73 7.66 13.49 1.71
N GLY A 74 8.17 14.48 0.96
CA GLY A 74 9.17 14.26 -0.08
C GLY A 74 10.59 14.64 0.32
N GLY A 75 11.53 14.39 -0.59
CA GLY A 75 12.91 14.89 -0.49
C GLY A 75 13.01 16.36 -0.94
N THR A 76 14.12 16.73 -1.56
CA THR A 76 14.29 18.07 -2.15
C THR A 76 13.15 18.35 -3.14
N ASN A 77 12.40 19.44 -2.91
CA ASN A 77 11.26 19.89 -3.72
C ASN A 77 10.04 18.95 -3.74
N ASP A 78 9.82 18.15 -2.69
CA ASP A 78 8.61 17.31 -2.57
C ASP A 78 8.46 16.22 -3.66
N GLU A 79 9.57 15.85 -4.31
CA GLU A 79 9.65 14.81 -5.34
C GLU A 79 10.31 13.52 -4.82
N GLY A 80 10.03 12.41 -5.49
CA GLY A 80 10.76 11.15 -5.31
C GLY A 80 10.12 10.15 -4.33
N ILE A 81 10.98 9.48 -3.54
CA ILE A 81 10.57 8.44 -2.59
C ILE A 81 10.01 9.10 -1.34
N CYS A 82 8.91 8.56 -0.82
CA CYS A 82 8.29 9.04 0.41
C CYS A 82 9.27 8.94 1.58
N ALA A 83 9.47 10.06 2.30
CA ALA A 83 10.26 10.07 3.52
C ALA A 83 9.56 9.21 4.57
N ALA A 84 10.18 8.11 4.96
CA ALA A 84 9.53 7.11 5.77
C ALA A 84 9.30 7.56 7.23
N PRO A 85 8.37 6.91 7.96
CA PRO A 85 8.11 7.25 9.36
C PRO A 85 9.40 7.21 10.21
N PRO A 86 9.59 8.17 11.14
CA PRO A 86 8.61 9.11 11.68
C PRO A 86 8.53 10.45 10.94
N ALA A 87 9.06 10.56 9.71
CA ALA A 87 8.99 11.80 8.94
C ALA A 87 7.53 12.28 8.74
N LYS A 88 7.34 13.60 8.79
CA LYS A 88 6.03 14.27 8.68
C LYS A 88 5.62 14.45 7.23
N GLY A 89 4.37 14.81 7.01
CA GLY A 89 3.79 14.93 5.67
C GLY A 89 2.47 14.18 5.56
N LEU A 90 1.40 14.85 5.15
CA LEU A 90 0.06 14.25 5.01
C LEU A 90 -0.02 13.29 3.82
N LEU A 91 0.79 13.52 2.78
CA LEU A 91 0.84 12.74 1.55
C LEU A 91 2.28 12.36 1.23
N CYS A 92 2.51 11.19 0.64
CA CYS A 92 3.74 10.90 -0.08
C CYS A 92 3.76 11.65 -1.42
N PRO A 93 4.96 11.90 -2.00
CA PRO A 93 5.09 12.47 -3.34
C PRO A 93 4.27 11.73 -4.39
N TYR A 94 3.91 12.44 -5.46
CA TYR A 94 3.21 11.84 -6.60
C TYR A 94 4.07 10.72 -7.20
N SER A 95 3.49 9.52 -7.28
CA SER A 95 4.17 8.36 -7.85
C SER A 95 3.26 7.63 -8.82
N ILE A 96 3.83 7.11 -9.90
CA ILE A 96 3.13 6.30 -10.89
C ILE A 96 3.55 4.85 -10.67
N PRO A 97 2.65 3.96 -10.21
CA PRO A 97 2.98 2.54 -10.06
C PRO A 97 3.40 1.91 -11.38
N LYS A 98 4.20 0.85 -11.28
CA LYS A 98 4.53 0.00 -12.42
C LYS A 98 3.21 -0.51 -13.01
N ASP A 99 3.06 -0.39 -14.32
CA ASP A 99 1.89 -0.84 -15.08
C ASP A 99 0.61 0.02 -14.93
N GLN A 100 0.72 1.25 -14.41
CA GLN A 100 -0.36 2.23 -14.42
C GLN A 100 -0.02 3.46 -15.27
N MET A 101 -1.03 4.03 -15.95
CA MET A 101 -0.85 5.26 -16.75
C MET A 101 -0.96 6.54 -15.91
N LEU A 102 -1.68 6.50 -14.80
CA LEU A 102 -1.89 7.64 -13.91
C LEU A 102 -1.33 7.30 -12.54
N GLY A 103 -0.57 8.23 -11.98
CA GLY A 103 -0.10 8.17 -10.61
C GLY A 103 -1.06 8.86 -9.64
N PHE A 104 -0.70 8.79 -8.37
CA PHE A 104 -1.45 9.41 -7.29
C PHE A 104 -0.51 9.82 -6.15
N PHE A 105 -0.98 10.75 -5.32
CA PHE A 105 -0.39 11.01 -4.01
C PHE A 105 -0.87 9.93 -3.06
N LYS A 106 0.06 9.19 -2.45
CA LYS A 106 -0.30 8.18 -1.45
C LYS A 106 -0.56 8.88 -0.10
N PRO A 107 -1.71 8.68 0.54
CA PRO A 107 -2.01 9.33 1.82
C PRO A 107 -1.30 8.64 2.98
N ARG A 108 -1.03 9.39 4.05
CA ARG A 108 -0.22 8.93 5.18
C ARG A 108 -0.96 8.99 6.50
N LEU A 109 -0.59 8.08 7.40
CA LEU A 109 -0.94 8.11 8.82
C LEU A 109 0.33 8.31 9.64
N LEU A 110 0.54 9.53 10.13
CA LEU A 110 1.76 9.91 10.82
C LEU A 110 1.97 9.09 12.09
N ALA A 111 3.21 8.71 12.39
CA ALA A 111 3.55 7.96 13.60
C ALA A 111 3.09 8.64 14.92
N SER A 112 2.89 9.96 14.91
CA SER A 112 2.37 10.75 16.03
C SER A 112 0.89 10.57 16.31
N TYR A 113 0.11 10.06 15.35
CA TYR A 113 -1.34 9.86 15.51
C TYR A 113 -1.63 8.70 16.44
N LYS A 114 -2.53 8.93 17.40
CA LYS A 114 -2.97 7.98 18.42
C LYS A 114 -4.26 7.25 18.04
N GLN A 115 -5.07 7.87 17.19
CA GLN A 115 -6.30 7.30 16.64
C GLN A 115 -6.48 7.74 15.19
N LEU A 116 -7.30 7.01 14.42
CA LEU A 116 -7.52 7.29 13.00
C LEU A 116 -8.08 8.70 12.76
N SER A 117 -8.92 9.20 13.68
CA SER A 117 -9.52 10.54 13.58
C SER A 117 -8.53 11.69 13.75
N ASP A 118 -7.29 11.42 14.19
CA ASP A 118 -6.23 12.43 14.28
C ASP A 118 -5.72 12.85 12.89
N SER A 119 -5.93 12.00 11.86
CA SER A 119 -5.62 12.36 10.48
C SER A 119 -6.45 13.56 10.03
N LEU A 120 -5.89 14.43 9.21
CA LEU A 120 -6.62 15.56 8.62
C LEU A 120 -7.30 15.24 7.29
N ILE A 121 -6.93 14.12 6.66
CA ILE A 121 -7.38 13.78 5.31
C ILE A 121 -8.03 12.39 5.23
N VAL A 122 -7.64 11.46 6.12
CA VAL A 122 -8.14 10.09 6.14
C VAL A 122 -9.42 10.02 6.96
N ASN A 123 -10.44 9.37 6.42
CA ASN A 123 -11.76 9.24 7.04
C ASN A 123 -12.33 10.59 7.55
N LYS A 124 -12.37 11.58 6.65
CA LYS A 124 -12.91 12.93 6.91
C LYS A 124 -14.12 13.30 6.06
N GLY A 125 -14.67 12.38 5.30
CA GLY A 125 -15.79 12.64 4.40
C GLY A 125 -17.15 12.53 5.09
N ARG A 126 -17.30 13.13 6.27
CA ARG A 126 -18.51 13.62 6.95
C ARG A 126 -19.70 12.68 7.15
N ILE A 127 -19.69 11.45 6.62
CA ILE A 127 -20.67 10.44 6.97
C ILE A 127 -20.08 9.71 8.19
N TYR A 128 -20.58 10.05 9.39
CA TYR A 128 -20.20 9.43 10.67
C TYR A 128 -18.80 9.74 11.23
N SER A 129 -17.93 10.44 10.49
CA SER A 129 -16.55 10.76 10.93
C SER A 129 -16.43 11.85 12.01
N ASP A 130 -17.50 12.60 12.30
CA ASP A 130 -17.59 13.57 13.41
C ASP A 130 -18.34 13.03 14.65
N GLY A 131 -18.73 11.74 14.63
CA GLY A 131 -19.53 11.12 15.68
C GLY A 131 -21.03 11.46 15.64
N THR A 132 -21.49 12.16 14.60
CA THR A 132 -22.93 12.42 14.36
C THR A 132 -23.52 11.47 13.33
N THR A 133 -24.85 11.43 13.23
CA THR A 133 -25.59 10.61 12.25
C THR A 133 -26.05 11.42 11.04
N PHE A 134 -25.57 12.66 10.89
CA PHE A 134 -26.00 13.55 9.81
C PHE A 134 -25.25 13.22 8.52
N SER A 135 -25.99 12.86 7.48
CA SER A 135 -25.46 12.77 6.12
C SER A 135 -26.48 13.27 5.11
N THR A 136 -26.02 13.95 4.07
CA THR A 136 -26.80 14.32 2.87
C THR A 136 -26.82 13.22 1.81
N ALA A 137 -26.03 12.15 1.98
CA ALA A 137 -25.96 11.03 1.03
C ALA A 137 -25.58 9.70 1.69
N ASN A 138 -26.05 8.60 1.12
CA ASN A 138 -25.73 7.27 1.63
C ASN A 138 -24.38 6.79 1.10
N CYS A 139 -23.82 5.81 1.80
CA CYS A 139 -22.62 5.14 1.38
C CYS A 139 -22.82 4.27 0.14
N GLU A 140 -21.96 4.47 -0.86
CA GLU A 140 -21.85 3.55 -1.98
C GLU A 140 -21.39 2.18 -1.47
N ALA A 141 -22.05 1.10 -1.91
CA ALA A 141 -21.75 -0.25 -1.46
C ALA A 141 -20.37 -0.75 -1.92
N THR A 142 -19.78 -0.09 -2.92
CA THR A 142 -18.46 -0.36 -3.48
C THR A 142 -17.58 0.89 -3.42
N ASP A 143 -16.27 0.70 -3.25
CA ASP A 143 -15.29 1.77 -3.38
C ASP A 143 -15.07 2.17 -4.86
N GLN A 144 -14.23 3.19 -5.11
CA GLN A 144 -13.91 3.68 -6.46
C GLN A 144 -13.14 2.67 -7.34
N ARG A 145 -12.73 1.53 -6.77
CA ARG A 145 -12.08 0.40 -7.47
C ARG A 145 -13.07 -0.74 -7.74
N GLY A 146 -14.33 -0.58 -7.36
CA GLY A 146 -15.37 -1.60 -7.49
C GLY A 146 -15.30 -2.71 -6.44
N LYS A 147 -14.52 -2.56 -5.36
CA LYS A 147 -14.49 -3.54 -4.26
C LYS A 147 -15.63 -3.28 -3.28
N SER A 148 -16.33 -4.33 -2.88
CA SER A 148 -17.38 -4.24 -1.86
C SER A 148 -16.83 -3.73 -0.54
N ARG A 149 -17.50 -2.77 0.08
CA ARG A 149 -17.16 -2.27 1.40
C ARG A 149 -17.46 -3.33 2.47
N THR A 150 -16.64 -3.39 3.50
CA THR A 150 -16.72 -4.41 4.58
C THR A 150 -17.86 -4.17 5.58
N GLY A 151 -18.78 -3.23 5.30
CA GLY A 151 -19.95 -2.95 6.14
C GLY A 151 -19.72 -2.05 7.36
N PHE A 152 -18.48 -1.58 7.58
CA PHE A 152 -18.18 -0.54 8.56
C PHE A 152 -18.51 0.83 7.96
N ASN A 153 -19.57 1.46 8.44
CA ASN A 153 -20.04 2.75 7.94
C ASN A 153 -19.05 3.89 8.24
N GLU A 154 -18.13 3.74 9.20
CA GLU A 154 -17.08 4.73 9.47
C GLU A 154 -15.97 4.77 8.40
N LEU A 155 -16.00 3.83 7.44
CA LEU A 155 -15.05 3.76 6.33
C LEU A 155 -15.59 4.33 5.04
N CYS A 156 -16.86 4.72 5.00
CA CYS A 156 -17.46 5.34 3.85
C CYS A 156 -17.65 6.81 4.11
N ASP A 157 -16.92 7.59 3.35
CA ASP A 157 -16.85 9.00 3.55
C ASP A 157 -16.82 9.66 2.17
N LEU A 158 -17.84 10.45 1.87
CA LEU A 158 -17.92 11.18 0.61
C LEU A 158 -16.72 12.11 0.47
N GLY A 159 -15.89 11.84 -0.53
CA GLY A 159 -14.66 12.59 -0.79
C GLY A 159 -13.50 12.28 0.15
N ALA A 160 -13.63 11.34 1.11
CA ALA A 160 -12.48 10.95 1.92
C ALA A 160 -11.43 10.18 1.15
N VAL A 161 -10.23 10.41 1.62
CA VAL A 161 -9.08 9.63 1.28
C VAL A 161 -9.11 8.36 2.15
N GLU A 162 -9.45 7.23 1.54
CA GLU A 162 -9.53 5.94 2.21
C GLU A 162 -8.25 5.13 1.99
N LEU A 163 -7.80 4.42 3.03
CA LEU A 163 -6.62 3.57 2.98
C LEU A 163 -7.01 2.10 2.87
N ILE A 164 -6.29 1.35 2.05
CA ILE A 164 -6.48 -0.07 1.87
C ILE A 164 -5.50 -0.86 2.71
N VAL A 165 -6.02 -1.87 3.39
CA VAL A 165 -5.25 -2.98 3.91
C VAL A 165 -5.85 -4.27 3.33
N ASN A 166 -5.08 -5.02 2.55
CA ASN A 166 -5.50 -6.32 2.00
C ASN A 166 -4.78 -7.42 2.77
N ARG A 167 -5.57 -8.28 3.42
CA ARG A 167 -5.06 -9.44 4.16
C ARG A 167 -5.45 -10.77 3.52
N GLY A 168 -6.37 -10.74 2.55
CA GLY A 168 -6.87 -11.94 1.89
C GLY A 168 -6.01 -12.38 0.70
N GLU A 169 -5.26 -11.46 0.11
CA GLU A 169 -4.47 -11.69 -1.11
C GLU A 169 -3.04 -11.18 -0.93
N ILE A 170 -2.31 -11.75 0.02
CA ILE A 170 -0.89 -11.41 0.25
C ILE A 170 -0.02 -12.35 -0.60
N PRO A 171 0.83 -11.85 -1.51
CA PRO A 171 1.69 -12.69 -2.32
C PRO A 171 2.75 -13.40 -1.47
N ILE A 172 3.16 -14.59 -1.90
CA ILE A 172 4.34 -15.25 -1.33
C ILE A 172 5.58 -14.52 -1.83
N VAL A 173 6.41 -14.07 -0.90
CA VAL A 173 7.69 -13.40 -1.18
C VAL A 173 8.86 -14.36 -0.98
N GLY A 174 10.06 -13.93 -1.36
CA GLY A 174 11.28 -14.69 -1.16
C GLY A 174 12.11 -14.78 -2.43
N GLN A 175 13.05 -15.72 -2.44
CA GLN A 175 14.01 -15.85 -3.53
C GLN A 175 14.65 -17.24 -3.56
N ASP A 176 14.92 -17.74 -4.76
CA ASP A 176 15.79 -18.89 -4.98
C ASP A 176 17.25 -18.43 -5.01
N ILE A 177 18.10 -19.11 -4.25
CA ILE A 177 19.51 -18.76 -4.06
C ILE A 177 20.40 -20.00 -4.19
N LEU A 178 21.67 -19.79 -4.54
CA LEU A 178 22.70 -20.82 -4.48
C LEU A 178 23.41 -20.82 -3.12
N TYR A 179 24.22 -21.85 -2.88
CA TYR A 179 25.12 -21.92 -1.71
C TYR A 179 25.99 -20.66 -1.59
N GLY A 180 26.15 -20.18 -0.36
CA GLY A 180 26.84 -18.93 -0.03
C GLY A 180 26.16 -17.62 -0.45
N GLN A 181 25.00 -17.65 -1.12
CA GLN A 181 24.28 -16.44 -1.52
C GLN A 181 23.35 -15.91 -0.41
N VAL A 182 23.09 -14.60 -0.46
CA VAL A 182 22.15 -13.89 0.41
C VAL A 182 20.91 -13.55 -0.40
N ALA A 183 19.73 -13.91 0.10
CA ALA A 183 18.47 -13.57 -0.53
C ALA A 183 18.09 -12.12 -0.23
N LYS A 184 17.63 -11.38 -1.25
CA LYS A 184 17.16 -10.01 -1.18
C LYS A 184 15.86 -9.85 -1.97
N PHE A 185 14.80 -9.49 -1.28
CA PHE A 185 13.45 -9.34 -1.86
C PHE A 185 12.70 -8.23 -1.13
N SER A 186 11.59 -7.76 -1.67
CA SER A 186 10.79 -6.69 -1.06
C SER A 186 9.41 -7.19 -0.64
N ILE A 187 8.89 -6.63 0.46
CA ILE A 187 7.51 -6.82 0.89
C ILE A 187 6.61 -5.60 0.61
N ALA A 188 7.11 -4.57 -0.08
CA ALA A 188 6.41 -3.31 -0.26
C ALA A 188 4.99 -3.49 -0.85
N GLU A 189 4.83 -4.39 -1.83
CA GLU A 189 3.52 -4.70 -2.43
C GLU A 189 2.52 -5.29 -1.42
N SER A 190 3.00 -5.98 -0.39
CA SER A 190 2.17 -6.54 0.67
C SER A 190 1.71 -5.51 1.69
N LEU A 191 2.33 -4.32 1.73
CA LEU A 191 1.99 -3.25 2.68
C LEU A 191 0.86 -2.34 2.16
N LEU A 192 0.65 -2.30 0.84
CA LEU A 192 -0.29 -1.41 0.15
C LEU A 192 -0.15 0.06 0.62
N ASP A 193 -1.17 0.61 1.26
CA ASP A 193 -1.19 1.99 1.72
C ASP A 193 -0.49 2.18 3.07
N GLY A 194 -0.12 1.09 3.76
CA GLY A 194 0.68 1.15 4.97
C GLY A 194 2.13 1.57 4.71
N GLU A 195 2.74 2.21 5.71
CA GLU A 195 4.19 2.39 5.82
C GLU A 195 4.68 1.61 7.05
N LEU A 196 5.89 1.06 7.03
CA LEU A 196 6.43 0.34 8.18
C LEU A 196 6.63 1.31 9.36
N LEU A 197 6.37 0.83 10.57
CA LEU A 197 6.64 1.60 11.78
C LEU A 197 8.13 1.57 12.12
N ASP A 198 8.66 2.68 12.63
CA ASP A 198 10.01 2.70 13.20
C ASP A 198 10.04 1.97 14.56
N PRO A 199 11.23 1.55 15.03
CA PRO A 199 11.38 0.85 16.31
C PRO A 199 10.79 1.54 17.54
N ALA A 200 10.86 2.87 17.62
CA ALA A 200 10.35 3.61 18.78
C ALA A 200 8.82 3.62 18.77
N THR A 201 8.20 3.77 17.60
CA THR A 201 6.74 3.66 17.46
C THR A 201 6.25 2.24 17.77
N CYS A 202 7.01 1.20 17.39
CA CYS A 202 6.71 -0.18 17.79
C CYS A 202 6.73 -0.36 19.32
N GLU A 203 7.73 0.17 20.02
CA GLU A 203 7.80 0.11 21.47
C GLU A 203 6.65 0.88 22.13
N ALA A 204 6.29 2.04 21.58
CA ALA A 204 5.16 2.82 22.07
C ALA A 204 3.82 2.06 21.95
N GLN A 205 3.65 1.28 20.87
CA GLN A 205 2.41 0.55 20.60
C GLN A 205 2.32 -0.81 21.30
N LEU A 206 3.42 -1.56 21.36
CA LEU A 206 3.46 -2.93 21.86
C LEU A 206 4.13 -3.07 23.24
N GLY A 207 4.72 -2.01 23.76
CA GLY A 207 5.62 -2.07 24.91
C GLY A 207 6.96 -2.70 24.55
N LYS A 208 7.78 -2.99 25.58
CA LYS A 208 9.08 -3.63 25.39
C LYS A 208 8.92 -5.10 25.01
N ARG A 209 9.79 -5.58 24.12
CA ARG A 209 9.84 -7.00 23.77
C ARG A 209 10.18 -7.86 25.00
N SER A 210 9.55 -9.03 25.08
CA SER A 210 9.78 -9.99 26.16
C SER A 210 11.19 -10.59 26.15
N ASP A 211 11.89 -10.57 25.00
CA ASP A 211 13.26 -11.04 24.84
C ASP A 211 14.32 -9.97 25.16
N GLY A 212 13.89 -8.76 25.56
CA GLY A 212 14.77 -7.64 25.89
C GLY A 212 15.50 -7.00 24.69
N GLN A 213 15.21 -7.45 23.46
CA GLN A 213 15.79 -6.84 22.25
C GLN A 213 15.02 -5.57 21.86
N PRO A 214 15.65 -4.64 21.11
CA PRO A 214 14.92 -3.53 20.51
C PRO A 214 13.97 -4.05 19.43
N TRP A 215 12.89 -3.31 19.20
CA TRP A 215 12.01 -3.57 18.05
C TRP A 215 12.76 -3.37 16.74
N LYS A 216 12.43 -4.20 15.75
CA LYS A 216 12.83 -4.00 14.35
C LYS A 216 11.80 -3.13 13.65
N VAL A 217 12.18 -2.53 12.53
CA VAL A 217 11.27 -1.84 11.61
C VAL A 217 10.07 -2.73 11.29
N GLY A 218 8.88 -2.13 11.21
CA GLY A 218 7.62 -2.83 11.00
C GLY A 218 7.21 -3.71 12.17
N CYS A 219 7.83 -3.55 13.34
CA CYS A 219 7.66 -4.43 14.50
C CYS A 219 7.89 -5.89 14.14
N LEU A 220 8.83 -6.17 13.21
CA LEU A 220 8.97 -7.45 12.54
C LEU A 220 9.07 -8.63 13.51
N GLU A 221 8.18 -9.60 13.32
CA GLU A 221 8.29 -10.95 13.86
C GLU A 221 8.49 -11.96 12.72
N VAL A 222 9.42 -12.88 12.90
CA VAL A 222 9.62 -14.00 11.96
C VAL A 222 9.05 -15.24 12.60
N VAL A 223 7.98 -15.79 12.02
CA VAL A 223 7.29 -16.98 12.53
C VAL A 223 7.51 -18.14 11.58
N GLN A 224 8.23 -19.15 12.06
CA GLN A 224 8.45 -20.37 11.31
C GLN A 224 7.14 -21.15 11.12
N THR A 225 6.91 -21.68 9.91
CA THR A 225 5.64 -22.34 9.57
C THR A 225 5.78 -23.85 9.48
N GLN A 226 6.73 -24.34 8.69
CA GLN A 226 6.92 -25.76 8.40
C GLN A 226 8.33 -26.25 8.72
N THR A 227 9.30 -25.34 8.81
CA THR A 227 10.72 -25.65 8.99
C THR A 227 11.27 -24.94 10.23
N PRO A 228 12.27 -25.49 10.92
CA PRO A 228 13.13 -24.68 11.78
C PRO A 228 13.83 -23.59 10.95
N SER A 229 14.15 -22.45 11.58
CA SER A 229 14.88 -21.37 10.91
C SER A 229 16.20 -21.86 10.36
N LYS A 230 16.49 -21.54 9.10
CA LYS A 230 17.77 -21.89 8.43
C LYS A 230 18.63 -20.68 8.09
N GLY A 231 18.29 -19.54 8.69
CA GLY A 231 18.96 -18.26 8.46
C GLY A 231 18.36 -17.14 9.29
N LYS A 232 18.84 -15.92 9.03
CA LYS A 232 18.49 -14.69 9.75
C LYS A 232 17.96 -13.64 8.80
N THR A 233 16.88 -12.99 9.23
CA THR A 233 16.20 -11.94 8.47
C THR A 233 16.38 -10.56 9.09
N SER A 234 16.70 -9.58 8.25
CA SER A 234 16.60 -8.15 8.55
C SER A 234 15.72 -7.45 7.51
N ILE A 235 15.14 -6.31 7.92
CA ILE A 235 14.24 -5.49 7.12
C ILE A 235 14.67 -4.02 7.24
N ASP A 236 14.57 -3.27 6.14
CA ASP A 236 14.72 -1.81 6.15
C ASP A 236 13.36 -1.08 6.09
N GLN A 237 13.41 0.25 6.11
CA GLN A 237 12.23 1.10 6.18
C GLN A 237 11.37 1.07 4.91
N ASP A 238 11.96 0.70 3.78
CA ASP A 238 11.28 0.57 2.49
C ASP A 238 10.68 -0.83 2.29
N GLY A 239 10.86 -1.72 3.28
CA GLY A 239 10.40 -3.11 3.23
C GLY A 239 11.28 -4.02 2.38
N ASN A 240 12.54 -3.65 2.14
CA ASN A 240 13.51 -4.59 1.58
C ASN A 240 13.99 -5.54 2.68
N ILE A 241 13.91 -6.82 2.38
CA ILE A 241 14.33 -7.92 3.23
C ILE A 241 15.69 -8.41 2.78
N THR A 242 16.58 -8.66 3.75
CA THR A 242 17.80 -9.42 3.56
C THR A 242 17.73 -10.68 4.41
N TYR A 243 17.89 -11.84 3.77
CA TYR A 243 17.95 -13.14 4.44
C TYR A 243 19.32 -13.78 4.22
N VAL A 244 20.01 -14.06 5.33
CA VAL A 244 21.35 -14.67 5.36
C VAL A 244 21.21 -16.11 5.86
N PRO A 245 21.46 -17.12 5.01
CA PRO A 245 21.49 -18.53 5.43
C PRO A 245 22.54 -18.78 6.53
N ASP A 246 22.23 -19.65 7.50
CA ASP A 246 23.18 -20.04 8.55
C ASP A 246 24.23 -21.05 8.04
N SER A 247 23.93 -21.78 6.95
CA SER A 247 24.79 -22.78 6.30
C SER A 247 24.35 -23.05 4.86
N ASP A 248 25.08 -23.90 4.15
CA ASP A 248 24.73 -24.39 2.81
C ASP A 248 23.80 -25.61 2.89
N TRP A 249 22.50 -25.35 3.04
CA TRP A 249 21.46 -26.38 3.06
C TRP A 249 20.79 -26.51 1.69
N HIS A 250 20.23 -27.68 1.41
CA HIS A 250 19.41 -27.91 0.22
C HIS A 250 17.93 -27.96 0.60
N GLY A 251 17.07 -27.34 -0.21
CA GLY A 251 15.62 -27.39 -0.06
C GLY A 251 15.02 -26.01 0.15
N ALA A 252 14.04 -25.88 1.05
CA ALA A 252 13.37 -24.61 1.35
C ALA A 252 13.37 -24.26 2.85
N ASP A 253 13.35 -22.96 3.17
CA ASP A 253 12.95 -22.40 4.46
C ASP A 253 11.64 -21.61 4.28
N LYS A 254 10.62 -21.93 5.09
CA LYS A 254 9.26 -21.37 4.98
C LYS A 254 8.81 -20.73 6.29
N PHE A 255 8.62 -19.43 6.26
CA PHE A 255 8.24 -18.63 7.41
C PHE A 255 7.27 -17.51 7.01
N ASN A 256 6.58 -16.94 7.99
CA ASN A 256 5.80 -15.73 7.84
C ASN A 256 6.58 -14.55 8.42
N LEU A 257 6.62 -13.46 7.65
CA LEU A 257 7.01 -12.14 8.12
C LEU A 257 5.75 -11.46 8.66
N ARG A 258 5.67 -11.24 9.97
CA ARG A 258 4.59 -10.49 10.59
C ARG A 258 5.03 -9.05 10.78
N VAL A 259 4.34 -8.13 10.13
CA VAL A 259 4.68 -6.70 10.20
C VAL A 259 3.47 -5.84 10.56
N MET A 260 3.71 -4.78 11.30
CA MET A 260 2.75 -3.73 11.60
C MET A 260 3.09 -2.47 10.80
N THR A 261 2.05 -1.78 10.35
CA THR A 261 2.17 -0.58 9.53
C THR A 261 1.45 0.60 10.18
N THR A 262 1.62 1.78 9.60
CA THR A 262 0.89 2.99 9.95
C THR A 262 -0.62 2.85 9.87
N THR A 263 -1.13 1.95 9.02
CA THR A 263 -2.57 1.66 8.90
C THR A 263 -3.03 0.61 9.89
N THR A 264 -2.29 -0.48 10.04
CA THR A 264 -2.76 -1.63 10.83
C THR A 264 -2.65 -1.46 12.34
N ARG A 265 -1.84 -0.51 12.81
CA ARG A 265 -1.66 -0.24 14.25
C ARG A 265 -2.92 0.28 14.96
N PHE A 266 -3.93 0.73 14.21
CA PHE A 266 -5.19 1.21 14.75
C PHE A 266 -6.30 0.15 14.79
N ASN A 267 -6.01 -1.08 14.36
CA ASN A 267 -6.95 -2.19 14.42
C ASN A 267 -7.09 -2.73 15.86
N ASP A 268 -7.98 -3.69 16.07
CA ASP A 268 -7.93 -4.50 17.29
C ASP A 268 -6.58 -5.23 17.42
N VAL A 269 -6.15 -5.47 18.66
CA VAL A 269 -4.88 -6.13 18.98
C VAL A 269 -4.67 -7.48 18.28
N SER A 270 -5.75 -8.22 18.00
CA SER A 270 -5.70 -9.49 17.26
C SER A 270 -5.36 -9.32 15.78
N ASN A 271 -5.44 -8.09 15.27
CA ASN A 271 -5.33 -7.73 13.86
C ASN A 271 -4.27 -6.65 13.60
N TYR A 272 -3.29 -6.45 14.49
CA TYR A 272 -2.22 -5.48 14.22
C TYR A 272 -1.28 -5.90 13.09
N PHE A 273 -1.02 -7.19 12.95
CA PHE A 273 0.00 -7.70 12.04
C PHE A 273 -0.57 -8.11 10.69
N ILE A 274 0.19 -7.86 9.63
CA ILE A 274 0.03 -8.46 8.30
C ILE A 274 0.95 -9.68 8.27
N ASP A 275 0.41 -10.86 7.99
CA ASP A 275 1.16 -12.11 7.87
C ASP A 275 1.57 -12.33 6.41
N ILE A 276 2.85 -12.16 6.10
CA ILE A 276 3.38 -12.25 4.74
C ILE A 276 4.16 -13.56 4.59
N PRO A 277 3.66 -14.54 3.82
CA PRO A 277 4.35 -15.81 3.62
C PRO A 277 5.62 -15.61 2.81
N ALA A 278 6.74 -16.16 3.29
CA ALA A 278 8.04 -16.10 2.65
C ALA A 278 8.59 -17.51 2.42
N THR A 279 9.22 -17.72 1.26
CA THR A 279 9.91 -18.96 0.92
C THR A 279 11.29 -18.66 0.34
N ILE A 280 12.34 -19.18 0.99
CA ILE A 280 13.70 -19.16 0.45
C ILE A 280 14.04 -20.58 0.00
N VAL A 281 14.42 -20.76 -1.25
CA VAL A 281 14.92 -22.04 -1.76
C VAL A 281 16.43 -21.92 -1.93
N GLN A 282 17.19 -22.87 -1.40
CA GLN A 282 18.63 -22.91 -1.55
C GLN A 282 19.07 -24.19 -2.25
N ASP A 283 19.89 -24.04 -3.28
CA ASP A 283 20.38 -25.12 -4.12
C ASP A 283 21.92 -25.11 -4.27
N PRO A 284 22.54 -26.29 -4.44
CA PRO A 284 23.93 -26.37 -4.82
C PRO A 284 24.15 -25.74 -6.20
N PRO A 285 25.33 -25.15 -6.49
CA PRO A 285 25.65 -24.64 -7.82
C PRO A 285 25.48 -25.73 -8.88
N ASN A 286 24.79 -25.39 -9.97
CA ASN A 286 24.59 -26.30 -11.09
C ASN A 286 25.91 -26.51 -11.87
N THR A 287 26.67 -27.52 -11.46
CA THR A 287 27.96 -27.89 -12.07
C THR A 287 27.84 -29.04 -13.08
N PHE A 288 26.62 -29.40 -13.48
CA PHE A 288 26.42 -30.45 -14.48
C PHE A 288 27.04 -30.02 -15.81
N LYS A 289 28.18 -30.62 -16.16
CA LYS A 289 28.70 -30.53 -17.52
C LYS A 289 27.69 -31.22 -18.44
N SER A 290 27.14 -30.47 -19.41
CA SER A 290 26.39 -31.06 -20.52
C SER A 290 27.29 -32.09 -21.19
N LYS A 291 27.09 -33.36 -20.86
CA LYS A 291 27.57 -34.45 -21.71
C LYS A 291 26.58 -34.50 -22.85
N THR A 292 26.91 -33.82 -23.94
CA THR A 292 26.37 -34.19 -25.24
C THR A 292 26.71 -35.66 -25.43
N VAL A 293 25.74 -36.53 -25.16
CA VAL A 293 25.82 -37.90 -25.65
C VAL A 293 25.84 -37.76 -27.17
N SER A 294 27.01 -37.98 -27.76
CA SER A 294 27.11 -38.21 -29.19
C SER A 294 26.36 -39.51 -29.44
N THR A 295 25.05 -39.43 -29.64
CA THR A 295 24.28 -40.46 -30.30
C THR A 295 24.73 -40.43 -31.75
N GLY A 296 25.94 -40.95 -32.00
CA GLY A 296 26.35 -41.31 -33.35
C GLY A 296 25.26 -42.22 -33.88
N SER A 297 24.54 -41.74 -34.89
CA SER A 297 23.49 -42.49 -35.58
C SER A 297 24.13 -43.66 -36.33
N PHE A 298 24.52 -44.71 -35.61
CA PHE A 298 24.86 -46.01 -36.19
C PHE A 298 23.61 -46.70 -36.76
N GLY A 299 22.40 -46.16 -36.51
CA GLY A 299 21.13 -46.69 -37.02
C GLY A 299 20.86 -46.36 -38.48
N MET A 300 21.27 -45.19 -39.00
CA MET A 300 20.87 -44.78 -40.36
C MET A 300 21.53 -45.65 -41.44
N GLY A 301 22.80 -46.01 -41.26
CA GLY A 301 23.52 -46.88 -42.20
C GLY A 301 22.96 -48.30 -42.24
N ALA A 302 22.59 -48.86 -41.09
CA ALA A 302 21.96 -50.16 -40.99
C ALA A 302 20.57 -50.19 -41.65
N ILE A 303 19.78 -49.12 -41.49
CA ILE A 303 18.46 -48.97 -42.11
C ILE A 303 18.56 -48.85 -43.63
N LEU A 304 19.51 -48.07 -44.15
CA LEU A 304 19.74 -47.95 -45.60
C LEU A 304 20.23 -49.27 -46.22
N MET A 305 21.06 -50.03 -45.50
CA MET A 305 21.51 -51.35 -45.95
C MET A 305 20.35 -52.36 -45.99
N LEU A 306 19.46 -52.33 -44.99
CA LEU A 306 18.23 -53.13 -44.96
C LEU A 306 17.28 -52.78 -46.10
N LEU A 307 17.06 -51.49 -46.38
CA LEU A 307 16.22 -51.03 -47.48
C LEU A 307 16.82 -51.39 -48.85
N GLY A 308 18.15 -51.31 -49.00
CA GLY A 308 18.86 -51.76 -50.19
C GLY A 308 18.69 -53.26 -50.46
N LEU A 309 18.75 -54.09 -49.40
CA LEU A 309 18.52 -55.54 -49.50
C LEU A 309 17.06 -55.89 -49.87
N VAL A 310 16.08 -55.13 -49.38
CA VAL A 310 14.67 -55.26 -49.78
C VAL A 310 14.46 -54.85 -51.23
N GLY A 311 15.13 -53.79 -51.69
CA GLY A 311 15.12 -53.38 -53.11
C GLY A 311 15.72 -54.43 -54.04
N LEU A 312 16.89 -54.98 -53.69
CA LEU A 312 17.57 -56.03 -54.47
C LEU A 312 16.73 -57.32 -54.59
N ARG A 313 15.91 -57.64 -53.59
CA ARG A 313 14.99 -58.78 -53.64
C ARG A 313 13.85 -58.59 -54.65
N ARG A 314 13.47 -57.35 -54.98
CA ARG A 314 12.43 -57.04 -55.97
C ARG A 314 12.94 -57.00 -57.42
N PHE A 315 14.25 -56.85 -57.65
CA PHE A 315 14.84 -56.89 -59.00
C PHE A 315 15.25 -58.29 -59.47
N LYS A 316 15.10 -59.30 -58.61
CA LYS A 316 15.44 -60.71 -58.91
C LYS A 316 14.22 -61.62 -59.08
N SER A 317 13.02 -61.07 -59.26
CA SER A 317 11.79 -61.82 -59.54
C SER A 317 11.16 -61.39 -60.84
#